data_AF-A0A0C9YUW7-F1
#
_entry.id   AF-A0A0C9YUW7-F1
#
_cell.length_a   1.000
_cell.length_b   1.000
_cell.length_c   1.000
_cell.angle_alpha   90.00
_cell.angle_beta   90.00
_cell.angle_gamma   90.00
#
_symmetry.space_group_name_H-M   'P 1'
#
loop_
_entity.id
_entity.type
_entity.pdbx_description
1 polymer ?
#
loop_
_entity_poly.entity_id
_entity_poly.type
_entity_poly.pdbx_seq_one_letter_code
_entity_poly.pdbx_strand_id
1 'polypeptide(L)'
;MAHKRKDVLSSGSSPAKQQLDSVASLSYPNLSCSPLKAPSIQRPSQLLTFSYNSDHVLEFNDSALRYYVEPPRGADLGFHYEKSIMRPAERGRLDALLAALSRSKNAMRASNSLPSAVNIPDVNVICWRGIMTKILAAPYEETDGWELNVMLINGTFYFEEHSSDAKLQEKCGSLPFAFSYVADSVGMR
;
A
#
# COMPACT_ATOMS: atom_id res chain seq x y z
N MET A 1 9.54 -54.92 3.86
CA MET A 1 9.66 -53.95 4.96
C MET A 1 9.60 -52.55 4.35
N ALA A 2 8.49 -51.84 4.52
CA ALA A 2 8.25 -50.53 3.92
C ALA A 2 8.31 -49.44 5.01
N HIS A 3 9.26 -48.52 4.89
CA HIS A 3 9.39 -47.38 5.80
C HIS A 3 8.29 -46.35 5.51
N LYS A 4 7.31 -46.29 6.41
CA LYS A 4 6.29 -45.24 6.47
C LYS A 4 6.92 -43.98 7.07
N ARG A 5 7.17 -42.96 6.23
CA ARG A 5 7.52 -41.59 6.67
C ARG A 5 6.37 -41.06 7.54
N LYS A 6 6.70 -40.57 8.74
CA LYS A 6 5.77 -39.81 9.58
C LYS A 6 5.79 -38.37 9.11
N ASP A 7 4.64 -37.90 8.63
CA ASP A 7 4.38 -36.49 8.39
C ASP A 7 4.33 -35.77 9.75
N VAL A 8 5.28 -34.87 9.99
CA VAL A 8 5.24 -33.95 11.13
C VAL A 8 4.38 -32.77 10.70
N LEU A 9 3.10 -32.87 11.01
CA LEU A 9 2.16 -31.75 10.91
C LEU A 9 2.53 -30.74 12.01
N SER A 10 3.32 -29.73 11.64
CA SER A 10 3.58 -28.55 12.47
C SER A 10 2.26 -27.80 12.66
N SER A 11 1.61 -28.01 13.80
CA SER A 11 0.50 -27.19 14.26
C SER A 11 1.04 -25.80 14.60
N GLY A 12 1.01 -24.88 13.63
CA GLY A 12 1.27 -23.48 13.88
C GLY A 12 0.21 -22.92 14.84
N SER A 13 0.55 -22.79 16.12
CA SER A 13 -0.25 -22.03 17.07
C SER A 13 -0.40 -20.61 16.53
N SER A 14 -1.63 -20.14 16.38
CA SER A 14 -1.89 -18.72 16.12
C SER A 14 -1.16 -17.89 17.19
N PRO A 15 -0.42 -16.84 16.80
CA PRO A 15 0.28 -16.01 17.77
C PRO A 15 -0.74 -15.44 18.76
N ALA A 16 -0.50 -15.62 20.05
CA ALA A 16 -1.34 -15.07 21.10
C ALA A 16 -1.40 -13.54 20.91
N LYS A 17 -2.62 -12.98 20.85
CA LYS A 17 -2.83 -11.53 20.82
C LYS A 17 -2.33 -10.95 22.15
N GLN A 18 -1.12 -10.42 22.16
CA GLN A 18 -0.65 -9.58 23.26
C GLN A 18 -1.36 -8.24 23.15
N GLN A 19 -2.37 -8.02 23.99
CA GLN A 19 -2.97 -6.71 24.14
C GLN A 19 -2.00 -5.89 25.01
N LEU A 20 -1.44 -4.80 24.48
CA LEU A 20 -0.70 -3.86 25.31
C LEU A 20 -1.70 -3.11 26.19
N ASP A 21 -1.54 -3.20 27.50
CA ASP A 21 -2.43 -2.60 28.49
C ASP A 21 -2.31 -1.06 28.60
N SER A 22 -1.36 -0.44 27.89
CA SER A 22 -1.15 1.01 27.93
C SER A 22 -0.99 1.60 26.54
N VAL A 23 -1.75 2.67 26.29
CA VAL A 23 -1.64 3.48 25.08
C VAL A 23 -0.40 4.35 25.21
N ALA A 24 0.62 4.08 24.40
CA ALA A 24 1.75 4.99 24.24
C ALA A 24 1.30 6.21 23.42
N SER A 25 1.64 7.42 23.87
CA SER A 25 1.36 8.67 23.16
C SER A 25 2.67 9.39 22.84
N LEU A 26 2.75 9.96 21.64
CA LEU A 26 3.86 10.79 21.19
C LEU A 26 3.32 12.19 20.87
N SER A 27 3.90 13.22 21.47
CA SER A 27 3.53 14.60 21.17
C SER A 27 4.14 15.06 19.84
N TYR A 28 3.42 15.88 19.10
CA TYR A 28 3.94 16.51 17.89
C TYR A 28 5.11 17.45 18.20
N PRO A 29 6.04 17.64 17.23
CA PRO A 29 7.11 18.61 17.38
C PRO A 29 6.55 20.02 17.48
N ASN A 30 7.23 20.88 18.25
CA ASN A 30 6.86 22.29 18.32
C ASN A 30 7.26 23.01 17.02
N LEU A 31 6.27 23.49 16.27
CA LEU A 31 6.46 24.16 14.97
C LEU A 31 7.12 25.55 15.08
N SER A 32 7.08 26.19 16.27
CA SER A 32 7.70 27.50 16.47
C SER A 32 9.22 27.42 16.68
N CYS A 33 9.79 26.22 16.79
CA CYS A 33 11.20 25.98 17.03
C CYS A 33 11.79 25.16 15.88
N SER A 34 12.80 25.70 15.21
CA SER A 34 13.54 24.93 14.21
C SER A 34 14.27 23.77 14.87
N PRO A 35 14.22 22.54 14.32
CA PRO A 35 14.95 21.42 14.89
C PRO A 35 16.46 21.70 14.89
N LEU A 36 17.11 21.38 16.02
CA LEU A 36 18.56 21.58 16.19
C LEU A 36 19.41 20.82 15.16
N LYS A 37 18.87 19.71 14.62
CA LYS A 37 19.52 18.89 13.60
C LYS A 37 18.48 18.34 12.63
N ALA A 38 18.71 18.54 11.34
CA ALA A 38 17.89 17.90 10.31
C ALA A 38 18.14 16.38 10.31
N PRO A 39 17.09 15.55 10.18
CA PRO A 39 17.26 14.10 10.06
C PRO A 39 18.00 13.76 8.77
N SER A 40 18.88 12.75 8.82
CA SER A 40 19.53 12.23 7.62
C SER A 40 18.51 11.48 6.78
N ILE A 41 18.30 11.94 5.55
CA ILE A 41 17.41 11.27 4.58
C ILE A 41 18.27 10.57 3.53
N GLN A 42 18.07 9.26 3.38
CA GLN A 42 18.72 8.49 2.33
C GLN A 42 18.09 8.80 0.97
N ARG A 43 18.92 8.91 -0.09
CA ARG A 43 18.44 9.02 -1.47
C ARG A 43 17.59 7.78 -1.83
N PRO A 44 16.34 7.94 -2.27
CA PRO A 44 15.52 6.82 -2.69
C PRO A 44 16.15 6.06 -3.86
N SER A 45 16.13 4.73 -3.79
CA SER A 45 16.50 3.84 -4.88
C SER A 45 15.29 2.99 -5.29
N GLN A 46 15.09 2.85 -6.60
CA GLN A 46 14.03 1.99 -7.13
C GLN A 46 14.48 0.53 -7.04
N LEU A 47 13.71 -0.29 -6.31
CA LEU A 47 14.00 -1.72 -6.14
C LEU A 47 13.17 -2.60 -7.07
N LEU A 48 11.90 -2.23 -7.29
CA LEU A 48 10.94 -2.98 -8.09
C LEU A 48 9.86 -2.05 -8.64
N THR A 49 9.16 -2.53 -9.67
CA THR A 49 7.98 -1.89 -10.26
C THR A 49 6.90 -2.93 -10.53
N PHE A 50 5.66 -2.47 -10.63
CA PHE A 50 4.51 -3.24 -11.09
C PHE A 50 3.46 -2.26 -11.63
N SER A 51 2.56 -2.78 -12.45
CA SER A 51 1.49 -2.04 -13.12
C SER A 51 0.14 -2.64 -12.79
N TYR A 52 -0.91 -1.85 -13.00
CA TYR A 52 -2.29 -2.34 -13.04
C TYR A 52 -2.84 -2.10 -14.43
N ASN A 53 -3.49 -3.10 -15.02
CA ASN A 53 -4.18 -2.93 -16.30
C ASN A 53 -5.56 -2.26 -16.11
N SER A 54 -6.32 -2.12 -17.21
CA SER A 54 -7.65 -1.49 -17.20
C SER A 54 -8.65 -2.18 -16.28
N ASP A 55 -8.52 -3.50 -16.11
CA ASP A 55 -9.37 -4.32 -15.25
C ASP A 55 -8.84 -4.37 -13.81
N HIS A 56 -7.87 -3.50 -13.48
CA HIS A 56 -7.20 -3.42 -12.18
C HIS A 56 -6.48 -4.71 -11.76
N VAL A 57 -6.06 -5.52 -12.73
CA VAL A 57 -5.27 -6.71 -12.47
C VAL A 57 -3.80 -6.33 -12.34
N LEU A 58 -3.16 -6.85 -11.29
CA LEU A 58 -1.74 -6.65 -11.01
C LEU A 58 -0.85 -7.35 -12.05
N GLU A 59 0.02 -6.58 -12.68
CA GLU A 59 1.02 -7.06 -13.65
C GLU A 59 2.43 -6.69 -13.19
N PHE A 60 3.38 -7.63 -13.28
CA PHE A 60 4.78 -7.39 -12.92
C PHE A 60 5.59 -6.91 -14.12
N ASN A 61 5.17 -5.78 -14.69
CA ASN A 61 5.77 -5.10 -15.82
C ASN A 61 5.60 -3.58 -15.68
N ASP A 62 6.07 -2.82 -16.67
CA ASP A 62 5.93 -1.37 -16.73
C ASP A 62 4.82 -0.93 -17.71
N SER A 63 3.78 -1.76 -17.92
CA SER A 63 2.72 -1.51 -18.91
C SER A 63 1.91 -0.24 -18.63
N ALA A 64 1.82 0.19 -17.36
CA ALA A 64 1.13 1.41 -16.96
C ALA A 64 2.02 2.67 -16.98
N LEU A 65 3.31 2.54 -17.32
CA LEU A 65 4.23 3.67 -17.39
C LEU A 65 3.82 4.64 -18.51
N ARG A 66 3.76 5.94 -18.19
CA ARG A 66 3.45 6.99 -19.15
C ARG A 66 4.64 7.94 -19.27
N TYR A 67 4.84 8.46 -20.47
CA TYR A 67 5.85 9.46 -20.74
C TYR A 67 5.23 10.85 -20.65
N TYR A 68 5.98 11.76 -20.02
CA TYR A 68 5.59 13.16 -19.98
C TYR A 68 5.54 13.72 -21.40
N VAL A 69 4.41 14.34 -21.72
CA VAL A 69 4.21 15.11 -22.95
C VAL A 69 3.67 16.47 -22.49
N GLU A 70 4.27 17.54 -23.01
CA GLU A 70 3.87 18.90 -22.63
C GLU A 70 2.38 19.11 -22.91
N PRO A 71 1.58 19.51 -21.91
CA PRO A 71 0.16 19.66 -22.08
C PRO A 71 -0.16 20.90 -22.95
N PRO A 72 -1.20 20.84 -23.79
CA PRO A 72 -1.65 22.01 -24.52
C PRO A 72 -2.11 23.10 -23.54
N ARG A 73 -1.75 24.35 -23.82
CA ARG A 73 -2.19 25.50 -23.03
C ARG A 73 -3.71 25.65 -23.14
N GLY A 74 -4.37 25.85 -22.00
CA GLY A 74 -5.84 25.98 -21.96
C GLY A 74 -6.59 24.66 -22.16
N ALA A 75 -5.96 23.52 -21.88
CA ALA A 75 -6.64 22.23 -21.87
C ALA A 75 -7.87 22.27 -20.93
N ASP A 76 -9.03 21.88 -21.46
CA ASP A 76 -10.24 21.75 -20.67
C ASP A 76 -10.22 20.46 -19.84
N LEU A 77 -10.08 20.60 -18.52
CA LEU A 77 -10.05 19.47 -17.58
C LEU A 77 -11.45 18.90 -17.30
N GLY A 78 -12.52 19.62 -17.66
CA GLY A 78 -13.90 19.15 -17.56
C GLY A 78 -14.34 18.34 -18.79
N PHE A 79 -13.55 18.35 -19.86
CA PHE A 79 -13.86 17.64 -21.08
C PHE A 79 -13.99 16.13 -20.83
N HIS A 80 -15.13 15.56 -21.21
CA HIS A 80 -15.46 14.14 -21.04
C HIS A 80 -15.47 13.63 -19.60
N TYR A 81 -15.74 14.50 -18.62
CA TYR A 81 -15.89 14.10 -17.22
C TYR A 81 -16.94 13.00 -17.03
N GLU A 82 -18.02 13.02 -17.82
CA GLU A 82 -19.09 12.03 -17.82
C GLU A 82 -18.65 10.63 -18.27
N LYS A 83 -17.52 10.52 -18.98
CA LYS A 83 -16.92 9.23 -19.38
C LYS A 83 -15.81 8.78 -18.44
N SER A 84 -15.57 9.50 -17.34
CA SER A 84 -14.50 9.15 -16.41
C SER A 84 -14.79 7.81 -15.73
N ILE A 85 -13.83 6.88 -15.85
CA ILE A 85 -13.90 5.59 -15.16
C ILE A 85 -13.21 5.78 -13.81
N MET A 86 -14.02 5.86 -12.75
CA MET A 86 -13.51 5.99 -11.39
C MET A 86 -13.38 4.62 -10.73
N ARG A 87 -12.28 4.43 -9.98
CA ARG A 87 -12.09 3.21 -9.19
C ARG A 87 -12.97 3.28 -7.94
N PRO A 88 -13.63 2.19 -7.55
CA PRO A 88 -14.26 2.07 -6.24
C PRO A 88 -13.22 2.31 -5.12
N ALA A 89 -13.65 2.93 -4.02
CA ALA A 89 -12.80 3.08 -2.86
C ALA A 89 -12.55 1.70 -2.22
N GLU A 90 -11.29 1.31 -2.12
CA GLU A 90 -10.86 0.06 -1.48
C GLU A 90 -9.99 0.33 -0.27
N ARG A 91 -9.88 -0.66 0.61
CA ARG A 91 -8.94 -0.61 1.74
C ARG A 91 -7.51 -0.52 1.20
N GLY A 92 -6.68 0.31 1.83
CA GLY A 92 -5.27 0.53 1.45
C GLY A 92 -4.34 -0.63 1.78
N ARG A 93 -4.71 -1.85 1.39
CA ARG A 93 -4.00 -3.10 1.69
C ARG A 93 -2.63 -3.14 1.03
N LEU A 94 -1.72 -3.94 1.60
CA LEU A 94 -0.36 -4.10 1.11
C LEU A 94 -0.19 -5.25 0.11
N ASP A 95 -1.27 -5.93 -0.31
CA ASP A 95 -1.19 -7.20 -1.03
C ASP A 95 -0.32 -7.11 -2.30
N ALA A 96 -0.50 -6.08 -3.12
CA ALA A 96 0.29 -5.90 -4.34
C ALA A 96 1.77 -5.63 -4.07
N LEU A 97 2.06 -4.81 -3.05
CA LEU A 97 3.44 -4.53 -2.63
C LEU A 97 4.13 -5.80 -2.12
N LEU A 98 3.42 -6.60 -1.32
CA LEU A 98 3.91 -7.88 -0.79
C LEU A 98 4.08 -8.92 -1.90
N ALA A 99 3.16 -8.98 -2.87
CA ALA A 99 3.27 -9.86 -4.02
C ALA A 99 4.51 -9.53 -4.87
N ALA A 100 4.75 -8.24 -5.14
CA ALA A 100 5.95 -7.78 -5.85
C ALA A 100 7.24 -8.11 -5.11
N LEU A 101 7.27 -7.89 -3.79
CA LEU A 101 8.42 -8.19 -2.96
C LEU A 101 8.71 -9.70 -2.89
N SER A 102 7.67 -10.51 -2.73
CA SER A 102 7.77 -11.98 -2.70
C SER A 102 8.33 -12.52 -4.02
N ARG A 103 7.83 -12.03 -5.15
CA ARG A 103 8.32 -12.40 -6.48
C ARG A 103 9.80 -12.05 -6.64
N SER A 104 10.21 -10.85 -6.27
CA SER A 104 11.62 -10.41 -6.33
C SER A 104 12.52 -11.31 -5.47
N LYS A 105 12.13 -11.62 -4.23
CA LYS A 105 12.86 -12.55 -3.35
C LYS A 105 13.02 -13.94 -3.96
N ASN A 106 11.95 -14.46 -4.58
CA ASN A 106 11.98 -15.80 -5.18
C ASN A 106 12.84 -15.85 -6.45
N ALA A 107 12.79 -14.81 -7.28
CA ALA A 107 13.64 -14.71 -8.47
C ALA A 107 15.14 -14.72 -8.10
N MET A 108 15.51 -13.99 -7.04
CA MET A 108 16.89 -13.97 -6.51
C MET A 108 17.35 -15.33 -5.97
N ARG A 109 16.46 -16.07 -5.29
CA ARG A 109 16.77 -17.43 -4.79
C ARG A 109 16.96 -18.43 -5.94
N ALA A 110 16.20 -18.30 -7.01
CA ALA A 110 16.23 -19.23 -8.14
C ALA A 110 17.45 -19.03 -9.04
N SER A 111 18.00 -17.81 -9.13
CA SER A 111 19.05 -17.50 -10.09
C SER A 111 20.47 -17.92 -9.66
N ASN A 112 20.70 -18.35 -8.40
CA ASN A 112 22.03 -18.68 -7.84
C ASN A 112 23.16 -17.67 -8.17
N SER A 113 22.79 -16.46 -8.60
CA SER A 113 23.68 -15.47 -9.19
C SER A 113 24.18 -14.53 -8.09
N LEU A 114 25.49 -14.27 -8.12
CA LEU A 114 26.26 -13.28 -7.34
C LEU A 114 25.44 -12.00 -7.03
N PRO A 115 25.61 -11.34 -5.86
CA PRO A 115 24.72 -10.32 -5.29
C PRO A 115 24.74 -8.99 -6.08
N SER A 116 24.20 -8.99 -7.28
CA SER A 116 24.16 -7.83 -8.17
C SER A 116 22.81 -7.75 -8.85
N ALA A 117 21.76 -7.62 -8.04
CA ALA A 117 20.51 -6.92 -8.35
C ALA A 117 19.66 -6.93 -7.08
N VAL A 118 20.00 -6.05 -6.13
CA VAL A 118 19.22 -5.79 -4.92
C VAL A 118 19.08 -7.03 -4.01
N ASN A 119 20.07 -7.25 -3.15
CA ASN A 119 19.71 -7.74 -1.81
C ASN A 119 18.70 -6.73 -1.29
N ILE A 120 17.43 -7.14 -1.11
CA ILE A 120 16.47 -6.31 -0.37
C ILE A 120 17.19 -6.05 0.95
N PRO A 121 17.55 -4.79 1.26
CA PRO A 121 18.29 -4.47 2.46
C PRO A 121 17.54 -4.98 3.69
N ASP A 122 18.15 -4.88 4.86
CA ASP A 122 17.40 -5.01 6.11
C ASP A 122 16.35 -3.87 6.19
N VAL A 123 15.19 -4.11 5.55
CA VAL A 123 14.09 -3.16 5.50
C VAL A 123 13.33 -3.29 6.80
N ASN A 124 13.36 -2.22 7.60
CA ASN A 124 12.66 -2.19 8.88
C ASN A 124 11.19 -1.81 8.75
N VAL A 125 10.79 -1.13 7.66
CA VAL A 125 9.41 -0.67 7.47
C VAL A 125 8.96 -0.86 6.02
N ILE A 126 7.78 -1.45 5.83
CA ILE A 126 7.10 -1.63 4.55
C ILE A 126 5.74 -0.94 4.63
N CYS A 127 5.50 0.01 3.73
CA CYS A 127 4.24 0.74 3.64
C CYS A 127 4.06 1.38 2.25
N TRP A 128 2.85 1.84 1.95
CA TRP A 128 2.63 2.74 0.82
C TRP A 128 3.20 4.14 1.12
N ARG A 129 3.70 4.83 0.09
CA ARG A 129 4.22 6.21 0.20
C ARG A 129 3.24 7.16 0.91
N GLY A 130 1.94 7.00 0.67
CA GLY A 130 0.90 7.82 1.28
C GLY A 130 0.93 7.79 2.81
N ILE A 131 1.31 6.67 3.41
CA ILE A 131 1.44 6.53 4.87
C ILE A 131 2.54 7.43 5.42
N MET A 132 3.74 7.40 4.82
CA MET A 132 4.82 8.31 5.24
C MET A 132 4.44 9.77 5.05
N THR A 133 3.69 10.09 3.99
CA THR A 133 3.22 11.47 3.76
C THR A 133 2.31 11.93 4.90
N LYS A 134 1.38 11.08 5.35
CA LYS A 134 0.51 11.37 6.50
C LYS A 134 1.28 11.57 7.79
N ILE A 135 2.27 10.73 8.07
CA ILE A 135 3.12 10.87 9.27
C ILE A 135 3.90 12.19 9.24
N LEU A 136 4.49 12.54 8.10
CA LEU A 136 5.27 13.77 7.95
C LEU A 136 4.39 15.03 7.97
N ALA A 137 3.17 14.94 7.46
CA ALA A 137 2.21 16.05 7.43
C ALA A 137 1.41 16.21 8.73
N ALA A 138 1.35 15.17 9.57
CA ALA A 138 0.53 15.15 10.79
C ALA A 138 0.70 16.36 11.73
N PRO A 139 1.91 16.94 11.92
CA PRO A 139 2.04 18.14 12.76
C PRO A 139 1.33 19.39 12.21
N TYR A 140 0.99 19.40 10.92
CA TYR A 140 0.34 20.52 10.22
C TYR A 140 -1.12 20.24 9.85
N GLU A 141 -1.60 19.03 10.11
CA GLU A 141 -2.97 18.61 9.79
C GLU A 141 -3.87 18.82 11.01
N GLU A 142 -4.83 19.73 10.88
CA GLU A 142 -5.76 20.10 11.97
C GLU A 142 -7.16 19.50 11.78
N THR A 143 -7.46 18.98 10.59
CA THR A 143 -8.83 18.62 10.20
C THR A 143 -9.04 17.12 10.15
N ASP A 144 -8.14 16.40 9.48
CA ASP A 144 -8.33 14.99 9.15
C ASP A 144 -7.40 14.06 9.93
N GLY A 145 -7.98 13.31 10.87
CA GLY A 145 -7.31 12.20 11.54
C GLY A 145 -7.19 10.95 10.66
N TRP A 146 -6.16 10.14 10.92
CA TRP A 146 -5.91 8.87 10.24
C TRP A 146 -5.51 7.77 11.22
N GLU A 147 -5.80 6.52 10.84
CA GLU A 147 -5.49 5.34 11.64
C GLU A 147 -4.66 4.36 10.80
N LEU A 148 -3.70 3.68 11.44
CA LEU A 148 -2.85 2.68 10.80
C LEU A 148 -2.92 1.36 11.56
N ASN A 149 -3.03 0.27 10.81
CA ASN A 149 -2.72 -1.05 11.30
C ASN A 149 -1.22 -1.29 11.16
N VAL A 150 -0.58 -1.72 12.25
CA VAL A 150 0.85 -2.01 12.28
C VAL A 150 1.08 -3.45 12.72
N MET A 151 1.83 -4.21 11.93
CA MET A 151 2.29 -5.55 12.30
C MET A 151 3.82 -5.62 12.28
N LEU A 152 4.42 -6.29 13.26
CA LEU A 152 5.84 -6.61 13.28
C LEU A 152 6.04 -8.09 12.96
N ILE A 153 6.71 -8.38 11.86
CA ILE A 153 7.00 -9.76 11.42
C ILE A 153 8.48 -9.85 11.07
N ASN A 154 9.22 -10.73 11.75
CA ASN A 154 10.65 -10.97 11.53
C ASN A 154 11.52 -9.70 11.54
N GLY A 155 11.24 -8.77 12.44
CA GLY A 155 12.00 -7.51 12.55
C GLY A 155 11.61 -6.42 11.54
N THR A 156 10.60 -6.67 10.69
CA THR A 156 10.05 -5.68 9.75
C THR A 156 8.64 -5.26 10.18
N PHE A 157 8.40 -3.95 10.25
CA PHE A 157 7.10 -3.36 10.44
C PHE A 157 6.35 -3.24 9.11
N TYR A 158 5.05 -3.53 9.12
CA TYR A 158 4.14 -3.40 8.00
C TYR A 158 3.05 -2.42 8.38
N PHE A 159 2.98 -1.28 7.69
CA PHE A 159 1.96 -0.26 7.95
C PHE A 159 0.91 -0.29 6.86
N GLU A 160 -0.33 -0.52 7.26
CA GLU A 160 -1.51 -0.49 6.41
C GLU A 160 -2.45 0.62 6.90
N GLU A 161 -3.07 1.36 5.98
CA GLU A 161 -4.08 2.34 6.36
C GLU A 161 -5.36 1.66 6.82
N HIS A 162 -5.85 2.01 8.01
CA HIS A 162 -7.18 1.64 8.43
C HIS A 162 -8.18 2.70 7.94
N SER A 163 -9.18 2.25 7.19
CA SER A 163 -10.35 3.05 6.81
C SER A 163 -11.60 2.34 7.28
N SER A 164 -12.45 3.06 8.00
CA SER A 164 -13.77 2.58 8.41
C SER A 164 -14.69 2.42 7.20
N ASP A 165 -15.66 1.53 7.31
CA ASP A 165 -16.60 1.24 6.22
C ASP A 165 -17.41 2.49 5.84
N ALA A 166 -17.75 3.33 6.81
CA ALA A 166 -18.40 4.62 6.57
C ALA A 166 -17.54 5.55 5.71
N LYS A 167 -16.23 5.68 6.00
CA LYS A 167 -15.31 6.52 5.19
C LYS A 167 -15.12 5.96 3.78
N LEU A 168 -15.16 4.64 3.60
CA LEU A 168 -15.10 4.01 2.28
C LEU A 168 -16.39 4.24 1.48
N GLN A 169 -17.55 4.13 2.14
CA GLN A 169 -18.85 4.41 1.52
C GLN A 169 -19.00 5.89 1.15
N GLU A 170 -18.56 6.81 1.99
CA GLU A 170 -18.56 8.24 1.68
C GLU A 170 -17.70 8.53 0.44
N LYS A 171 -16.47 8.01 0.40
CA LYS A 171 -15.58 8.15 -0.78
C LYS A 171 -16.16 7.55 -2.06
N CYS A 172 -16.95 6.47 -1.94
CA CYS A 172 -17.61 5.83 -3.08
C CYS A 172 -18.90 6.58 -3.49
N GLY A 173 -19.66 7.08 -2.50
CA GLY A 173 -20.97 7.70 -2.66
C GLY A 173 -20.95 9.21 -2.94
N SER A 174 -19.84 9.90 -2.65
CA SER A 174 -19.62 11.30 -3.03
C SER A 174 -19.35 11.48 -4.53
N LEU A 175 -19.37 10.40 -5.30
CA LEU A 175 -19.19 10.43 -6.75
C LEU A 175 -20.56 10.65 -7.42
N PRO A 176 -20.75 11.75 -8.18
CA PRO A 176 -21.99 11.95 -8.90
C PRO A 176 -22.12 10.89 -10.00
N PHE A 177 -23.18 10.08 -9.92
CA PHE A 177 -23.72 9.30 -11.05
C PHE A 177 -22.76 8.33 -11.76
N ALA A 178 -22.46 7.18 -11.14
CA ALA A 178 -21.97 6.02 -11.93
C ALA A 178 -22.30 4.62 -11.35
N PHE A 179 -22.94 4.52 -10.18
CA PHE A 179 -23.17 3.21 -9.54
C PHE A 179 -24.57 2.60 -9.77
N SER A 180 -25.49 3.30 -10.44
CA SER A 180 -26.85 2.76 -10.64
C SER A 180 -26.98 1.75 -11.78
N TYR A 181 -25.95 1.51 -12.61
CA TYR A 181 -26.12 0.67 -13.81
C TYR A 181 -25.66 -0.78 -13.66
N VAL A 182 -24.90 -1.13 -12.61
CA VAL A 182 -24.37 -2.50 -12.43
C VAL A 182 -25.23 -3.35 -11.48
N ALA A 183 -26.09 -2.73 -10.66
CA ALA A 183 -26.97 -3.48 -9.75
C ALA A 183 -28.22 -4.07 -10.43
N ASP A 184 -28.67 -3.50 -11.56
CA ASP A 184 -29.92 -3.91 -12.23
C ASP A 184 -29.74 -4.98 -13.33
N SER A 185 -28.50 -5.41 -13.62
CA SER A 185 -28.23 -6.38 -14.69
C SER A 185 -28.00 -7.82 -14.22
N VAL A 186 -28.10 -8.11 -12.91
CA VAL A 186 -28.05 -9.48 -12.35
C VAL A 186 -29.37 -9.82 -11.65
N GLY A 187 -30.49 -9.57 -12.34
CA GLY A 187 -31.81 -9.82 -11.79
C GLY A 187 -32.93 -9.64 -12.80
N MET A 188 -32.88 -10.36 -13.93
CA MET A 188 -34.06 -10.83 -14.70
C MET A 188 -33.63 -11.34 -16.08
N ARG A 189 -33.39 -12.66 -16.17
CA ARG A 189 -34.00 -13.60 -17.13
C ARG A 189 -33.40 -14.98 -16.95
#